data_AF-A0A7C3QG63-F1
#
_entry.id   AF-A0A7C3QG63-F1
#
_cell.length_a   1.000
_cell.length_b   1.000
_cell.length_c   1.000
_cell.angle_alpha   90.00
_cell.angle_beta   90.00
_cell.angle_gamma   90.00
#
_symmetry.space_group_name_H-M   'P 1'
#
loop_
_entity.id
_entity.type
_entity.pdbx_description
1 polymer ?
#
loop_
_entity_poly.entity_id
_entity_poly.type
_entity_poly.pdbx_seq_one_letter_code
_entity_poly.pdbx_strand_id
1 'polypeptide(L)'
;MEDTFAFIIHPINPKRDVSRKYPALGKLPAWLIDYLSLFFPPVYISEITGIQSAANGRKIKGWFVACPLTPARMMSLPPKVVYKKIIQTGRLAERLGAKMLGLGAFTSVVGDGGITIAQNLDIPVTTGDSYTVAQAVRAIEQAAVIMDTPLKESPVAVVGATGAIGSVCAQMLAGQTNKMILVGRRQDKLGEVAAR
;
A
#
# COMPACT_ATOMS: atom_id res chain seq x y z
N MET A 1 23.71 -5.28 -14.60
CA MET A 1 23.09 -4.87 -13.32
C MET A 1 21.77 -5.59 -13.21
N GLU A 2 21.53 -6.33 -12.13
CA GLU A 2 20.23 -6.94 -11.87
C GLU A 2 19.29 -5.86 -11.31
N ASP A 3 18.10 -5.72 -11.88
CA ASP A 3 17.06 -4.82 -11.36
C ASP A 3 16.41 -5.48 -10.15
N THR A 4 16.46 -4.82 -8.99
CA THR A 4 16.05 -5.39 -7.71
C THR A 4 15.12 -4.46 -6.94
N PHE A 5 14.15 -5.04 -6.24
CA PHE A 5 13.19 -4.27 -5.44
C PHE A 5 12.91 -4.94 -4.10
N ALA A 6 12.35 -4.20 -3.15
CA ALA A 6 11.73 -4.78 -1.97
C ALA A 6 10.32 -4.21 -1.80
N PHE A 7 9.46 -5.00 -1.16
CA PHE A 7 8.11 -4.59 -0.85
C PHE A 7 7.85 -4.79 0.64
N ILE A 8 7.51 -3.69 1.32
CA ILE A 8 7.16 -3.74 2.74
C ILE A 8 5.74 -4.25 2.89
N ILE A 9 5.58 -5.32 3.67
CA ILE A 9 4.30 -5.80 4.15
C ILE A 9 4.17 -5.58 5.65
N HIS A 10 2.96 -5.72 6.17
CA HIS A 10 2.71 -5.68 7.60
C HIS A 10 1.58 -6.66 7.96
N PRO A 11 1.53 -7.19 9.19
CA PRO A 11 0.43 -8.06 9.61
C PRO A 11 -0.89 -7.27 9.61
N ILE A 12 -1.97 -7.87 9.12
CA ILE A 12 -3.32 -7.31 9.21
C ILE A 12 -4.02 -7.91 10.42
N ASN A 13 -3.93 -9.23 10.58
CA ASN A 13 -4.43 -9.95 11.75
C ASN A 13 -3.22 -10.37 12.61
N PRO A 14 -2.97 -9.72 13.76
CA PRO A 14 -1.77 -9.98 14.55
C PRO A 14 -1.65 -11.46 14.95
N LYS A 15 -2.72 -12.12 15.39
CA LYS A 15 -2.64 -13.54 15.78
C LYS A 15 -2.34 -14.44 14.58
N ARG A 16 -3.14 -14.35 13.52
CA ARG A 16 -3.05 -15.24 12.35
C ARG A 16 -1.76 -15.03 11.57
N ASP A 17 -1.36 -13.78 11.38
CA ASP A 17 -0.23 -13.47 10.51
C ASP A 17 1.10 -13.67 11.24
N VAL A 18 1.15 -13.41 12.56
CA VAL A 18 2.33 -13.75 13.38
C VAL A 18 2.46 -15.26 13.55
N SER A 19 1.37 -16.00 13.78
CA SER A 19 1.44 -17.45 14.01
C SER A 19 2.00 -18.23 12.81
N ARG A 20 1.78 -17.73 11.57
CA ARG A 20 2.33 -18.33 10.34
C ARG A 20 3.85 -18.40 10.34
N LYS A 21 4.53 -17.46 11.00
CA LYS A 21 6.00 -17.40 11.05
C LYS A 21 6.56 -17.75 12.43
N TYR A 22 5.85 -17.36 13.48
CA TYR A 22 6.23 -17.58 14.88
C TYR A 22 5.05 -18.20 15.63
N PRO A 23 4.84 -19.53 15.52
CA PRO A 23 3.67 -20.21 16.09
C PRO A 23 3.50 -19.98 17.59
N ALA A 24 4.61 -19.96 18.35
CA ALA A 24 4.59 -19.70 19.79
C ALA A 24 4.11 -18.28 20.11
N LEU A 25 4.60 -17.28 19.36
CA LEU A 25 4.22 -15.87 19.55
C LEU A 25 2.76 -15.62 19.18
N GLY A 26 2.25 -16.34 18.17
CA GLY A 26 0.85 -16.28 17.75
C GLY A 26 -0.16 -16.84 18.77
N LYS A 27 0.29 -17.55 19.81
CA LYS A 27 -0.57 -18.01 20.92
C LYS A 27 -0.86 -16.90 21.93
N LEU A 28 -0.09 -15.82 21.93
CA LEU A 28 -0.31 -14.70 22.85
C LEU A 28 -1.65 -13.98 22.56
N PRO A 29 -2.23 -13.30 23.56
CA PRO A 29 -3.34 -12.39 23.34
C PRO A 29 -3.01 -11.32 22.29
N ALA A 30 -3.98 -10.94 21.47
CA ALA A 30 -3.76 -9.99 20.38
C ALA A 30 -3.21 -8.63 20.87
N TRP A 31 -3.75 -8.13 21.99
CA TRP A 31 -3.29 -6.89 22.62
C TRP A 31 -1.81 -6.96 23.02
N LEU A 32 -1.33 -8.13 23.46
CA LEU A 32 0.05 -8.34 23.88
C LEU A 32 0.98 -8.41 22.66
N ILE A 33 0.55 -9.10 21.60
CA ILE A 33 1.28 -9.12 20.31
C ILE A 33 1.40 -7.68 19.78
N ASP A 34 0.31 -6.93 19.78
CA ASP A 34 0.26 -5.53 19.34
C ASP A 34 1.12 -4.61 20.19
N TYR A 35 1.18 -4.83 21.51
CA TYR A 35 2.06 -4.08 22.41
C TYR A 35 3.54 -4.39 22.13
N LEU A 36 3.89 -5.67 22.08
CA LEU A 36 5.27 -6.13 21.88
C LEU A 36 5.79 -5.85 20.45
N SER A 37 4.89 -5.66 19.48
CA SER A 37 5.22 -5.34 18.08
C SER A 37 6.18 -4.17 17.92
N LEU A 38 6.12 -3.19 18.85
CA LEU A 38 7.04 -2.05 18.92
C LEU A 38 8.52 -2.47 19.06
N PHE A 39 8.79 -3.60 19.69
CA PHE A 39 10.14 -4.09 19.96
C PHE A 39 10.62 -5.15 18.95
N PHE A 40 9.71 -5.71 18.14
CA PHE A 40 10.10 -6.74 17.17
C PHE A 40 11.00 -6.16 16.05
N PRO A 41 12.08 -6.84 15.66
CA PRO A 41 12.90 -6.37 14.55
C PRO A 41 12.12 -6.47 13.21
N PRO A 42 12.51 -5.71 12.18
CA PRO A 42 12.07 -5.98 10.81
C PRO A 42 12.33 -7.44 10.43
N VAL A 43 11.43 -8.02 9.65
CA VAL A 43 11.47 -9.46 9.36
C VAL A 43 11.64 -9.70 7.87
N TYR A 44 12.70 -10.40 7.47
CA TYR A 44 12.79 -10.97 6.12
C TYR A 44 11.67 -12.00 5.94
N ILE A 45 10.88 -11.93 4.88
CA ILE A 45 9.77 -12.87 4.65
C ILE A 45 10.15 -13.90 3.60
N SER A 46 10.49 -13.44 2.40
CA SER A 46 10.89 -14.31 1.28
C SER A 46 11.59 -13.50 0.19
N GLU A 47 12.33 -14.21 -0.64
CA GLU A 47 12.81 -13.71 -1.93
C GLU A 47 11.73 -13.95 -3.00
N ILE A 48 11.65 -13.03 -3.95
CA ILE A 48 10.77 -13.06 -5.10
C ILE A 48 11.66 -13.27 -6.32
N THR A 49 11.48 -14.41 -6.99
CA THR A 49 12.23 -14.79 -8.19
C THR A 49 11.28 -15.09 -9.34
N GLY A 50 11.83 -15.27 -10.55
CA GLY A 50 11.05 -15.68 -11.72
C GLY A 50 10.22 -14.57 -12.38
N ILE A 51 10.40 -13.31 -11.99
CA ILE A 51 9.73 -12.19 -12.67
C ILE A 51 10.52 -11.85 -13.94
N GLN A 52 9.83 -11.93 -15.08
CA GLN A 52 10.35 -11.53 -16.37
C GLN A 52 9.37 -10.60 -17.08
N SER A 53 9.87 -9.47 -17.57
CA SER A 53 9.10 -8.55 -18.39
C SER A 53 8.76 -9.17 -19.74
N ALA A 54 7.47 -9.24 -20.06
CA ALA A 54 7.01 -9.74 -21.36
C ALA A 54 7.45 -8.86 -22.54
N ALA A 55 7.62 -7.55 -22.31
CA ALA A 55 7.92 -6.60 -23.38
C ALA A 55 9.39 -6.61 -23.83
N ASN A 56 10.32 -6.97 -22.94
CA ASN A 56 11.76 -6.86 -23.23
C ASN A 56 12.61 -7.99 -22.61
N GLY A 57 11.98 -8.99 -22.02
CA GLY A 57 12.66 -10.16 -21.45
C GLY A 57 13.53 -9.88 -20.22
N ARG A 58 13.59 -8.63 -19.72
CA ARG A 58 14.38 -8.29 -18.53
C ARG A 58 13.85 -9.05 -17.31
N LYS A 59 14.77 -9.61 -16.54
CA LYS A 59 14.45 -10.33 -15.30
C LYS A 59 14.71 -9.43 -14.11
N ILE A 60 13.83 -9.51 -13.13
CA ILE A 60 13.99 -8.81 -11.85
C ILE A 60 13.86 -9.81 -10.72
N LYS A 61 14.45 -9.47 -9.57
CA LYS A 61 14.23 -10.17 -8.31
C LYS A 61 13.87 -9.18 -7.22
N GLY A 62 13.33 -9.67 -6.11
CA GLY A 62 13.08 -8.78 -4.99
C GLY A 62 12.81 -9.51 -3.70
N TRP A 63 12.33 -8.77 -2.70
CA TRP A 63 12.11 -9.32 -1.36
C TRP A 63 10.82 -8.80 -0.75
N PHE A 64 10.10 -9.70 -0.08
CA PHE A 64 9.14 -9.28 0.93
C PHE A 64 9.86 -9.10 2.26
N VAL A 65 9.68 -7.92 2.84
CA VAL A 65 10.14 -7.59 4.20
C VAL A 65 8.95 -7.10 5.01
N ALA A 66 8.84 -7.51 6.27
CA ALA A 66 7.72 -7.12 7.12
C ALA A 66 8.12 -6.04 8.12
N CYS A 67 7.31 -4.98 8.17
CA CYS A 67 7.23 -4.04 9.29
C CYS A 67 6.27 -4.64 10.33
N PRO A 68 6.73 -5.00 11.53
CA PRO A 68 5.89 -5.68 12.52
C PRO A 68 5.05 -4.65 13.28
N LEU A 69 4.11 -4.02 12.59
CA LEU A 69 3.07 -3.16 13.16
C LEU A 69 1.75 -3.50 12.46
N THR A 70 0.67 -3.61 13.22
CA THR A 70 -0.68 -3.76 12.64
C THR A 70 -1.23 -2.39 12.24
N PRO A 71 -2.24 -2.32 11.34
CA PRO A 71 -2.92 -1.07 11.02
C PRO A 71 -3.41 -0.32 12.27
N ALA A 72 -4.04 -1.04 13.20
CA ALA A 72 -4.53 -0.46 14.45
C ALA A 72 -3.40 0.16 15.29
N ARG A 73 -2.22 -0.47 15.33
CA ARG A 73 -1.05 0.10 16.01
C ARG A 73 -0.46 1.27 15.28
N MET A 74 -0.31 1.18 13.96
CA MET A 74 0.17 2.31 13.15
C MET A 74 -0.72 3.55 13.32
N MET A 75 -2.04 3.39 13.42
CA MET A 75 -2.99 4.49 13.61
C MET A 75 -3.05 5.03 15.04
N SER A 76 -2.67 4.25 16.06
CA SER A 76 -2.71 4.68 17.47
C SER A 76 -1.38 5.26 17.97
N LEU A 77 -0.30 5.08 17.24
CA LEU A 77 1.03 5.55 17.62
C LEU A 77 1.33 6.93 17.04
N PRO A 78 2.21 7.72 17.68
CA PRO A 78 2.73 8.94 17.07
C PRO A 78 3.43 8.62 15.73
N PRO A 79 3.21 9.40 14.65
CA PRO A 79 3.78 9.12 13.33
C PRO A 79 5.30 8.88 13.34
N LYS A 80 6.05 9.64 14.15
CA LYS A 80 7.51 9.47 14.31
C LYS A 80 7.92 8.05 14.73
N VAL A 81 7.12 7.39 15.57
CA VAL A 81 7.38 6.01 16.03
C VAL A 81 7.17 5.03 14.87
N VAL A 82 6.10 5.23 14.10
CA VAL A 82 5.79 4.40 12.94
C VAL A 82 6.84 4.57 11.85
N TYR A 83 7.25 5.81 11.56
CA TYR A 83 8.32 6.11 10.61
C TYR A 83 9.62 5.42 10.97
N LYS A 84 10.04 5.50 12.24
CA LYS A 84 11.27 4.84 12.70
C LYS A 84 11.23 3.33 12.40
N LYS A 85 10.08 2.69 12.58
CA LYS A 85 9.89 1.27 12.30
C LYS A 85 9.94 0.96 10.80
N ILE A 86 9.26 1.76 9.98
CA ILE A 86 9.26 1.57 8.52
C ILE A 86 10.65 1.83 7.95
N ILE A 87 11.37 2.85 8.43
CA ILE A 87 12.77 3.14 8.05
C ILE A 87 13.67 1.97 8.44
N GLN A 88 13.52 1.38 9.63
CA GLN A 88 14.28 0.18 10.01
C GLN A 88 14.02 -0.99 9.05
N THR A 89 12.78 -1.18 8.61
CA THR A 89 12.43 -2.18 7.59
C THR A 89 12.99 -1.83 6.21
N GLY A 90 12.98 -0.56 5.81
CA GLY A 90 13.62 -0.09 4.59
C GLY A 90 15.13 -0.34 4.59
N ARG A 91 15.81 -0.10 5.71
CA ARG A 91 17.24 -0.42 5.87
C ARG A 91 17.54 -1.91 5.80
N LEU A 92 16.59 -2.78 6.19
CA LEU A 92 16.72 -4.21 5.93
C LEU A 92 16.67 -4.50 4.42
N ALA A 93 15.77 -3.85 3.68
CA ALA A 93 15.71 -3.99 2.23
C ALA A 93 16.99 -3.51 1.52
N GLU A 94 17.57 -2.39 1.95
CA GLU A 94 18.87 -1.91 1.44
C GLU A 94 19.98 -2.94 1.63
N ARG A 95 20.08 -3.52 2.85
CA ARG A 95 21.06 -4.58 3.14
C ARG A 95 20.87 -5.84 2.31
N LEU A 96 19.65 -6.12 1.85
CA LEU A 96 19.36 -7.23 0.93
C LEU A 96 19.74 -6.89 -0.53
N GLY A 97 20.10 -5.64 -0.82
CA GLY A 97 20.47 -5.18 -2.16
C GLY A 97 19.29 -4.73 -3.02
N ALA A 98 18.17 -4.34 -2.40
CA ALA A 98 17.07 -3.70 -3.12
C ALA A 98 17.51 -2.33 -3.68
N LYS A 99 17.08 -2.00 -4.89
CA LYS A 99 17.30 -0.69 -5.53
C LYS A 99 16.07 0.19 -5.56
N MET A 100 14.93 -0.34 -5.14
CA MET A 100 13.68 0.38 -5.02
C MET A 100 12.84 -0.25 -3.90
N LEU A 101 12.13 0.57 -3.15
CA LEU A 101 11.27 0.14 -2.05
C LEU A 101 9.81 0.52 -2.32
N GLY A 102 8.93 -0.48 -2.34
CA GLY A 102 7.48 -0.27 -2.32
C GLY A 102 6.95 -0.26 -0.89
N LEU A 103 6.21 0.79 -0.53
CA LEU A 103 5.47 0.90 0.73
C LEU A 103 4.10 0.28 0.56
N GLY A 104 3.88 -0.90 1.13
CA GLY A 104 2.59 -1.57 1.10
C GLY A 104 1.59 -1.03 2.11
N ALA A 105 0.35 -0.83 1.66
CA ALA A 105 -0.83 -0.59 2.51
C ALA A 105 -0.62 0.52 3.56
N PHE A 106 -0.75 0.22 4.86
CA PHE A 106 -0.70 1.27 5.87
C PHE A 106 0.69 1.93 6.03
N THR A 107 1.73 1.35 5.44
CA THR A 107 3.08 1.95 5.48
C THR A 107 3.23 3.19 4.60
N SER A 108 2.39 3.36 3.58
CA SER A 108 2.30 4.60 2.79
C SER A 108 1.24 5.57 3.30
N VAL A 109 0.20 5.06 3.98
CA VAL A 109 -0.94 5.87 4.45
C VAL A 109 -0.60 6.71 5.68
N VAL A 110 0.27 6.21 6.56
CA VAL A 110 0.57 6.89 7.82
C VAL A 110 1.41 8.13 7.55
N GLY A 111 0.93 9.27 8.03
CA GLY A 111 1.70 10.50 8.06
C GLY A 111 1.73 11.24 6.73
N ASP A 112 2.90 11.33 6.09
CA ASP A 112 3.18 12.24 4.97
C ASP A 112 3.27 11.58 3.60
N GLY A 113 2.69 10.39 3.43
CA GLY A 113 2.72 9.68 2.15
C GLY A 113 4.06 9.01 1.83
N GLY A 114 4.94 8.86 2.83
CA GLY A 114 6.24 8.22 2.66
C GLY A 114 7.40 9.17 2.37
N ILE A 115 7.18 10.48 2.42
CA ILE A 115 8.22 11.50 2.20
C ILE A 115 9.33 11.37 3.26
N THR A 116 8.96 11.34 4.54
CA THR A 116 9.95 11.17 5.63
C THR A 116 10.71 9.85 5.48
N ILE A 117 10.03 8.78 5.03
CA ILE A 117 10.66 7.47 4.83
C ILE A 117 11.68 7.54 3.68
N ALA A 118 11.29 8.13 2.55
CA ALA A 118 12.15 8.31 1.39
C ALA A 118 13.41 9.14 1.68
N GLN A 119 13.28 10.18 2.51
CA GLN A 119 14.42 11.04 2.90
C GLN A 119 15.43 10.35 3.83
N ASN A 120 15.08 9.20 4.42
CA ASN A 120 15.90 8.49 5.41
C ASN A 120 16.44 7.15 4.89
N LEU A 121 16.31 6.89 3.59
CA LEU A 121 16.76 5.70 2.89
C LEU A 121 17.62 6.12 1.68
N ASP A 122 18.59 5.29 1.35
CA ASP A 122 19.53 5.46 0.23
C ASP A 122 18.96 4.94 -1.10
N ILE A 123 17.73 4.41 -1.08
CA ILE A 123 17.02 3.87 -2.25
C ILE A 123 15.69 4.58 -2.48
N PRO A 124 15.25 4.76 -3.75
CA PRO A 124 13.99 5.37 -4.07
C PRO A 124 12.80 4.59 -3.48
N VAL A 125 11.81 5.34 -3.00
CA VAL A 125 10.61 4.82 -2.35
C VAL A 125 9.38 5.18 -3.16
N THR A 126 8.43 4.25 -3.28
CA THR A 126 7.14 4.47 -3.94
C THR A 126 5.99 3.95 -3.07
N THR A 127 4.85 4.64 -3.10
CA THR A 127 3.60 4.15 -2.51
C THR A 127 2.87 3.17 -3.42
N GLY A 128 3.18 3.18 -4.71
CA GLY A 128 2.47 2.39 -5.73
C GLY A 128 1.08 2.95 -6.12
N ASP A 129 0.62 4.03 -5.50
CA ASP A 129 -0.76 4.52 -5.66
C ASP A 129 -1.12 4.84 -7.12
N SER A 130 -0.20 5.46 -7.88
CA SER A 130 -0.45 5.76 -9.30
C SER A 130 -0.70 4.51 -10.13
N TYR A 131 0.04 3.43 -9.87
CA TYR A 131 -0.17 2.16 -10.55
C TYR A 131 -1.49 1.52 -10.11
N THR A 132 -1.82 1.60 -8.82
CA THR A 132 -3.12 1.14 -8.29
C THR A 132 -4.29 1.88 -8.93
N VAL A 133 -4.21 3.22 -9.06
CA VAL A 133 -5.24 4.03 -9.73
C VAL A 133 -5.41 3.60 -11.19
N ALA A 134 -4.31 3.50 -11.94
CA ALA A 134 -4.36 3.10 -13.35
C ALA A 134 -5.01 1.72 -13.53
N GLN A 135 -4.64 0.76 -12.68
CA GLN A 135 -5.21 -0.58 -12.73
C GLN A 135 -6.68 -0.61 -12.29
N ALA A 136 -7.07 0.19 -11.30
CA ALA A 136 -8.46 0.28 -10.84
C ALA A 136 -9.38 0.84 -11.94
N VAL A 137 -8.98 1.93 -12.60
CA VAL A 137 -9.73 2.53 -13.71
C VAL A 137 -9.87 1.52 -14.85
N ARG A 138 -8.76 0.89 -15.27
CA ARG A 138 -8.80 -0.14 -16.33
C ARG A 138 -9.68 -1.33 -15.97
N ALA A 139 -9.65 -1.78 -14.72
CA ALA A 139 -10.47 -2.89 -14.27
C ALA A 139 -11.97 -2.55 -14.30
N ILE A 140 -12.33 -1.31 -13.95
CA ILE A 140 -13.71 -0.82 -14.02
C ILE A 140 -14.19 -0.74 -15.48
N GLU A 141 -13.38 -0.20 -16.38
CA GLU A 141 -13.66 -0.15 -17.82
C GLU A 141 -13.87 -1.56 -18.40
N GLN A 142 -13.01 -2.50 -18.05
CA GLN A 142 -13.15 -3.89 -18.49
C GLN A 142 -14.39 -4.57 -17.90
N ALA A 143 -14.68 -4.33 -16.62
CA ALA A 143 -15.88 -4.88 -15.98
C ALA A 143 -17.15 -4.37 -16.64
N ALA A 144 -17.22 -3.08 -16.99
CA ALA A 144 -18.35 -2.50 -17.72
C ALA A 144 -18.62 -3.20 -19.05
N VAL A 145 -17.57 -3.56 -19.80
CA VAL A 145 -17.68 -4.32 -21.05
C VAL A 145 -18.17 -5.74 -20.80
N ILE A 146 -17.58 -6.45 -19.82
CA ILE A 146 -17.93 -7.83 -19.49
C ILE A 146 -19.39 -7.95 -19.02
N MET A 147 -19.86 -6.95 -18.29
CA MET A 147 -21.20 -6.91 -17.69
C MET A 147 -22.25 -6.26 -18.59
N ASP A 148 -21.89 -5.87 -19.82
CA ASP A 148 -22.77 -5.13 -20.75
C ASP A 148 -23.45 -3.92 -20.07
N THR A 149 -22.66 -3.18 -19.29
CA THR A 149 -23.10 -2.06 -18.46
C THR A 149 -22.26 -0.83 -18.81
N PRO A 150 -22.64 -0.05 -19.83
CA PRO A 150 -21.87 1.10 -20.27
C PRO A 150 -21.66 2.12 -19.14
N LEU A 151 -20.41 2.52 -18.89
CA LEU A 151 -20.08 3.48 -17.81
C LEU A 151 -20.81 4.82 -17.97
N LYS A 152 -21.02 5.25 -19.22
CA LYS A 152 -21.69 6.51 -19.52
C LYS A 152 -23.11 6.55 -18.99
N GLU A 153 -23.82 5.43 -19.04
CA GLU A 153 -25.21 5.29 -18.61
C GLU A 153 -25.34 4.84 -17.15
N SER A 154 -24.22 4.51 -16.51
CA SER A 154 -24.19 3.90 -15.18
C SER A 154 -23.70 4.89 -14.13
N PRO A 155 -24.39 5.00 -12.97
CA PRO A 155 -23.86 5.75 -11.84
C PRO A 155 -22.58 5.10 -11.30
N VAL A 156 -21.50 5.88 -11.16
CA VAL A 156 -20.24 5.41 -10.57
C VAL A 156 -20.09 5.97 -9.16
N ALA A 157 -19.92 5.11 -8.17
CA ALA A 157 -19.67 5.51 -6.79
C ALA A 157 -18.20 5.30 -6.41
N VAL A 158 -17.55 6.34 -5.87
CA VAL A 158 -16.17 6.28 -5.36
C VAL A 158 -16.19 6.37 -3.83
N VAL A 159 -15.95 5.24 -3.17
CA VAL A 159 -15.87 5.17 -1.70
C VAL A 159 -14.45 5.45 -1.23
N GLY A 160 -14.28 6.47 -0.40
CA GLY A 160 -12.96 7.02 -0.08
C GLY A 160 -12.49 8.06 -1.10
N ALA A 161 -13.43 8.79 -1.72
CA ALA A 161 -13.16 9.79 -2.76
C ALA A 161 -12.18 10.90 -2.33
N THR A 162 -12.00 11.14 -1.04
CA THR A 162 -11.06 12.15 -0.51
C THR A 162 -9.66 11.60 -0.26
N GLY A 163 -9.40 10.32 -0.53
CA GLY A 163 -8.10 9.68 -0.36
C GLY A 163 -7.24 9.79 -1.62
N ALA A 164 -5.93 9.56 -1.49
CA ALA A 164 -4.97 9.70 -2.58
C ALA A 164 -5.37 8.93 -3.86
N ILE A 165 -5.74 7.66 -3.71
CA ILE A 165 -6.23 6.83 -4.83
C ILE A 165 -7.62 7.28 -5.28
N GLY A 166 -8.56 7.37 -4.34
CA GLY A 166 -9.97 7.64 -4.64
C GLY A 166 -10.20 8.95 -5.38
N SER A 167 -9.50 10.02 -5.01
CA SER A 167 -9.65 11.33 -5.66
C SER A 167 -9.17 11.32 -7.11
N VAL A 168 -8.14 10.53 -7.42
CA VAL A 168 -7.60 10.44 -8.78
C VAL A 168 -8.45 9.49 -9.61
N CYS A 169 -8.92 8.37 -9.05
CA CYS A 169 -9.91 7.52 -9.70
C CYS A 169 -11.18 8.30 -10.08
N ALA A 170 -11.69 9.15 -9.16
CA ALA A 170 -12.83 10.01 -9.44
C ALA A 170 -12.57 10.94 -10.63
N GLN A 171 -11.43 11.63 -10.65
CA GLN A 171 -11.06 12.51 -11.76
C GLN A 171 -10.92 11.75 -13.09
N MET A 172 -10.27 10.60 -13.09
CA MET A 172 -10.06 9.79 -14.32
C MET A 172 -11.36 9.21 -14.88
N LEU A 173 -12.33 8.91 -14.01
CA LEU A 173 -13.63 8.36 -14.41
C LEU A 173 -14.69 9.44 -14.67
N ALA A 174 -14.48 10.69 -14.24
CA ALA A 174 -15.47 11.76 -14.34
C ALA A 174 -15.95 11.98 -15.79
N GLY A 175 -15.04 11.93 -16.77
CA GLY A 175 -15.38 12.07 -18.19
C GLY A 175 -16.04 10.84 -18.81
N GLN A 176 -16.14 9.73 -18.08
CA GLN A 176 -16.62 8.44 -18.59
C GLN A 176 -18.01 8.06 -18.09
N THR A 177 -18.57 8.79 -17.12
CA THR A 177 -19.90 8.56 -16.55
C THR A 177 -20.72 9.85 -16.52
N ASN A 178 -22.04 9.73 -16.73
CA ASN A 178 -22.95 10.87 -16.59
C ASN A 178 -23.27 11.21 -15.13
N LYS A 179 -23.01 10.30 -14.18
CA LYS A 179 -23.37 10.49 -12.77
C LYS A 179 -22.33 9.86 -11.86
N MET A 180 -21.68 10.70 -11.06
CA MET A 180 -20.72 10.24 -10.05
C MET A 180 -21.21 10.52 -8.63
N ILE A 181 -21.02 9.55 -7.74
CA ILE A 181 -21.31 9.65 -6.32
C ILE A 181 -19.98 9.60 -5.56
N LEU A 182 -19.61 10.72 -4.94
CA LEU A 182 -18.40 10.80 -4.12
C LEU A 182 -18.74 10.51 -2.66
N VAL A 183 -18.14 9.46 -2.10
CA VAL A 183 -18.41 9.04 -0.71
C VAL A 183 -17.15 9.23 0.14
N GLY A 184 -17.27 9.98 1.22
CA GLY A 184 -16.17 10.29 2.13
C GLY A 184 -16.67 10.91 3.43
N ARG A 185 -15.77 11.03 4.41
CA ARG A 185 -16.10 11.54 5.76
C ARG A 185 -16.04 13.06 5.89
N ARG A 186 -15.33 13.73 4.98
CA ARG A 186 -14.99 15.15 5.03
C ARG A 186 -15.68 15.89 3.89
N GLN A 187 -16.74 16.63 4.20
CA GLN A 187 -17.60 17.26 3.20
C GLN A 187 -16.89 18.37 2.43
N ASP A 188 -16.04 19.15 3.10
CA ASP A 188 -15.14 20.14 2.51
C ASP A 188 -14.25 19.51 1.42
N LYS A 189 -13.61 18.38 1.75
CA LYS A 189 -12.74 17.65 0.81
C LYS A 189 -13.51 16.99 -0.33
N LEU A 190 -14.75 16.58 -0.10
CA LEU A 190 -15.61 16.09 -1.19
C LEU A 190 -15.95 17.22 -2.17
N GLY A 191 -16.21 18.43 -1.66
CA GLY A 191 -16.41 19.62 -2.49
C GLY A 191 -15.19 19.94 -3.36
N GLU A 192 -13.98 19.88 -2.79
CA GLU A 192 -12.73 20.06 -3.55
C GLU A 192 -12.57 19.03 -4.68
N VAL A 193 -12.94 17.77 -4.46
CA VAL A 193 -12.85 16.72 -5.49
C VAL A 193 -13.95 16.90 -6.54
N ALA A 194 -15.15 17.30 -6.14
CA ALA A 194 -16.28 17.53 -7.05
C ALA A 194 -16.08 18.73 -7.99
N ALA A 195 -15.24 19.69 -7.60
CA ALA A 195 -14.96 20.90 -8.37
C ALA A 195 -13.83 20.73 -9.41
N ARG A 196 -13.18 19.56 -9.47
CA ARG A 196 -12.13 19.22 -10.43
C ARG A 196 -12.70 18.49 -11.63
#